data_AF-A0A7S3JQV9-F1
#
_entry.id   AF-A0A7S3JQV9-F1
#
_cell.length_a   1.000
_cell.length_b   1.000
_cell.length_c   1.000
_cell.angle_alpha   90.00
_cell.angle_beta   90.00
_cell.angle_gamma   90.00
#
_symmetry.space_group_name_H-M   'P 1'
#
loop_
_entity.id
_entity.type
_entity.pdbx_description
1 polymer ?
#
loop_
_entity_poly.entity_id
_entity_poly.type
_entity_poly.pdbx_seq_one_letter_code
_entity_poly.pdbx_strand_id
1 'polypeptide(L)'
;GHRALSTSRIFEISPKSAIIDCPHFKKCSGCIASEELTLTSVSNRARMVLEPILETPLEVKLTTDANGWRTQARLAAVSLGSGKSWIRGVSLGLYAAGSHDVIPIPDCVVHHPAINVASALLIDACEKAGVRGGDDLRYVQFTIERRSGLVALSLVWNQMNAKASAPQLPRLIDLLWGKQNKNSDTWHSIWVNYRGPAVGNAIFNFDPARWTRLRGHQGDYVKETLFMDCESLAQSAGLDSQLNLLFSPLNFRQANLHAFAQLVISLARYVPQGATVCELYAGVGAIGLALRPKLAELRSSDENPNNERPFELALRDQDARLTEQYGPASFLPLAAADAATIDAPGANLLIVDPPRKGLDPQLLTDLVNMASHFSALERIIYVSCGFDAFERDLGALTLSQNAPWCLEHAEAHVFFPGSNHVETLAIFDRRKFQPSTKDHRRVSSISSKQPQAPSSVKGLHSDDSKTNQRPRRRRRSTNNKKRKITS
;
A
#
# COMPACT_ATOMS: atom_id res chain seq x y z
N GLY A 1 28.03 30.14 19.18
CA GLY A 1 28.36 28.71 19.30
C GLY A 1 27.13 27.97 19.76
N HIS A 2 26.35 27.43 18.83
CA HIS A 2 25.23 26.55 19.13
C HIS A 2 25.68 25.13 18.82
N ARG A 3 25.92 24.34 19.87
CA ARG A 3 26.20 22.91 19.76
C ARG A 3 24.95 22.24 19.18
N ALA A 4 25.15 21.54 18.07
CA ALA A 4 24.23 20.55 17.54
C ALA A 4 23.73 19.66 18.67
N LEU A 5 22.42 19.55 18.80
CA LEU A 5 21.79 18.56 19.65
C LEU A 5 22.22 17.18 19.15
N SER A 6 22.97 16.50 20.01
CA SER A 6 23.33 15.09 19.89
C SER A 6 22.09 14.29 19.47
N THR A 7 22.15 13.66 18.29
CA THR A 7 21.20 12.64 17.85
C THR A 7 21.22 11.51 18.88
N SER A 8 20.25 11.52 19.78
CA SER A 8 19.95 10.39 20.65
C SER A 8 19.72 9.18 19.75
N ARG A 9 20.61 8.20 19.82
CA ARG A 9 20.45 6.90 19.14
C ARG A 9 19.24 6.21 19.74
N ILE A 10 18.06 6.45 19.16
CA ILE A 10 16.93 5.56 19.31
C ILE A 10 17.37 4.26 18.61
N PHE A 11 17.52 3.19 19.38
CA PHE A 11 17.90 1.88 18.86
C PHE A 11 16.79 1.38 17.93
N GLU A 12 17.06 1.31 16.62
CA GLU A 12 16.14 0.68 15.68
C GLU A 12 16.06 -0.83 15.95
N ILE A 13 14.88 -1.42 15.76
CA ILE A 13 14.71 -2.87 15.93
C ILE A 13 15.30 -3.55 14.70
N SER A 14 16.39 -4.29 14.92
CA SER A 14 16.94 -5.18 13.90
C SER A 14 16.09 -6.45 13.80
N PRO A 15 15.87 -6.97 12.58
CA PRO A 15 15.09 -8.18 12.38
C PRO A 15 15.84 -9.39 12.93
N LYS A 16 15.10 -10.36 13.48
CA LYS A 16 15.60 -11.66 13.92
C LYS A 16 15.86 -12.58 12.73
N SER A 17 15.14 -12.41 11.63
CA SER A 17 15.37 -13.12 10.37
C SER A 17 15.39 -12.15 9.19
N ALA A 18 16.43 -12.25 8.35
CA ALA A 18 16.57 -11.52 7.09
C ALA A 18 16.53 -12.46 5.86
N ILE A 19 16.08 -13.71 6.04
CA ILE A 19 16.03 -14.74 5.00
C ILE A 19 14.60 -15.27 4.85
N ILE A 20 14.15 -15.40 3.60
CA ILE A 20 12.86 -16.00 3.22
C ILE A 20 13.10 -17.38 2.62
N ASP A 21 13.05 -18.41 3.46
CA ASP A 21 13.09 -19.81 3.03
C ASP A 21 11.67 -20.31 2.75
N CYS A 22 11.18 -20.04 1.54
CA CYS A 22 9.80 -20.34 1.15
C CYS A 22 9.73 -21.50 0.14
N PRO A 23 8.96 -22.58 0.42
CA PRO A 23 8.81 -23.69 -0.52
C PRO A 23 8.13 -23.28 -1.83
N HIS A 24 7.41 -22.15 -1.82
CA HIS A 24 6.68 -21.64 -2.99
C HIS A 24 7.52 -20.67 -3.84
N PHE A 25 8.72 -20.27 -3.39
CA PHE A 25 9.49 -19.15 -3.96
C PHE A 25 9.69 -19.24 -5.48
N LYS A 26 10.00 -20.43 -6.00
CA LYS A 26 10.27 -20.62 -7.45
C LYS A 26 9.06 -20.42 -8.36
N LYS A 27 7.83 -20.48 -7.83
CA LYS A 27 6.58 -20.43 -8.62
C LYS A 27 5.70 -19.24 -8.23
N CYS A 28 5.74 -18.85 -6.97
CA CYS A 28 4.98 -17.73 -6.43
C CYS A 28 5.52 -16.40 -6.98
N SER A 29 4.61 -15.51 -7.36
CA SER A 29 4.93 -14.15 -7.82
C SER A 29 5.12 -13.13 -6.68
N GLY A 30 4.93 -13.55 -5.43
CA GLY A 30 4.90 -12.66 -4.27
C GLY A 30 6.27 -12.17 -3.81
N CYS A 31 7.31 -12.98 -3.95
CA CYS A 31 8.68 -12.66 -3.54
C CYS A 31 9.63 -12.87 -4.73
N ILE A 32 10.54 -11.92 -4.92
CA ILE A 32 11.57 -11.92 -5.96
C ILE A 32 12.98 -12.12 -5.38
N ALA A 33 13.16 -11.95 -4.08
CA ALA A 33 14.43 -12.12 -3.37
C ALA A 33 14.21 -12.89 -2.07
N SER A 34 15.11 -13.82 -1.78
CA SER A 34 15.13 -14.60 -0.53
C SER A 34 16.15 -14.08 0.48
N GLU A 35 17.16 -13.34 0.01
CA GLU A 35 18.26 -12.75 0.77
C GLU A 35 18.50 -11.31 0.27
N GLU A 36 19.41 -10.57 0.90
CA GLU A 36 19.75 -9.19 0.53
C GLU A 36 18.52 -8.29 0.35
N LEU A 37 17.57 -8.37 1.29
CA LEU A 37 16.22 -7.81 1.14
C LEU A 37 16.16 -6.27 1.05
N THR A 38 17.28 -5.59 1.26
CA THR A 38 17.47 -4.13 1.10
C THR A 38 18.12 -3.74 -0.24
N LEU A 39 18.48 -4.71 -1.09
CA LEU A 39 19.12 -4.54 -2.39
C LEU A 39 18.18 -4.95 -3.53
N THR A 40 17.11 -4.18 -3.69
CA THR A 40 16.12 -4.34 -4.77
C THR A 40 16.39 -3.37 -5.92
N SER A 41 15.80 -3.59 -7.10
CA SER A 41 15.96 -2.67 -8.23
C SER A 41 15.44 -1.27 -7.89
N VAL A 42 14.35 -1.18 -7.12
CA VAL A 42 13.80 0.11 -6.68
C VAL A 42 14.69 0.76 -5.63
N SER A 43 15.26 0.01 -4.68
CA SER A 43 16.20 0.59 -3.70
C SER A 43 17.47 1.14 -4.38
N ASN A 44 17.97 0.46 -5.41
CA ASN A 44 19.12 0.93 -6.19
C ASN A 44 18.78 2.17 -6.99
N ARG A 45 17.60 2.22 -7.62
CA ARG A 45 17.10 3.45 -8.26
C ARG A 45 16.97 4.60 -7.25
N ALA A 46 16.49 4.31 -6.05
CA ALA A 46 16.39 5.31 -4.99
C ALA A 46 17.74 5.88 -4.60
N ARG A 47 18.77 5.04 -4.43
CA ARG A 47 20.15 5.49 -4.21
C ARG A 47 20.63 6.39 -5.34
N MET A 48 20.47 5.97 -6.59
CA MET A 48 20.90 6.75 -7.77
C MET A 48 20.27 8.15 -7.85
N VAL A 49 19.00 8.30 -7.43
CA VAL A 49 18.27 9.56 -7.49
C VAL A 49 18.55 10.44 -6.27
N LEU A 50 18.61 9.85 -5.07
CA LEU A 50 18.64 10.60 -3.80
C LEU A 50 20.04 10.88 -3.30
N GLU A 51 21.00 9.95 -3.43
CA GLU A 51 22.37 10.15 -2.92
C GLU A 51 23.08 11.38 -3.51
N PRO A 52 22.88 11.78 -4.78
CA PRO A 52 23.46 13.03 -5.29
C PRO A 52 22.92 14.31 -4.62
N ILE A 53 21.78 14.23 -3.94
CA ILE A 53 21.05 15.35 -3.32
C ILE A 53 21.24 15.35 -1.80
N LEU A 54 21.39 14.18 -1.18
CA LEU A 54 21.50 14.02 0.26
C LEU A 54 22.93 14.32 0.76
N GLU A 55 23.03 14.84 1.98
CA GLU A 55 24.32 15.04 2.67
C GLU A 55 24.96 13.72 3.13
N THR A 56 24.15 12.68 3.33
CA THR A 56 24.59 11.34 3.76
C THR A 56 24.00 10.28 2.84
N PRO A 57 24.64 9.10 2.70
CA PRO A 57 24.13 8.03 1.86
C PRO A 57 22.70 7.63 2.24
N LEU A 58 21.91 7.24 1.24
CA LEU A 58 20.53 6.84 1.46
C LEU A 58 20.48 5.56 2.30
N GLU A 59 19.86 5.66 3.47
CA GLU A 59 19.62 4.51 4.33
C GLU A 59 18.41 3.72 3.81
N VAL A 60 18.57 2.40 3.64
CA VAL A 60 17.49 1.47 3.27
C VAL A 60 17.32 0.46 4.41
N LYS A 61 16.26 0.63 5.19
CA LYS A 61 16.05 -0.06 6.45
C LYS A 61 15.17 -1.29 6.27
N LEU A 62 15.62 -2.41 6.80
CA LEU A 62 14.80 -3.60 7.05
C LEU A 62 14.54 -3.66 8.55
N THR A 63 13.36 -3.22 8.98
CA THR A 63 13.02 -3.07 10.41
C THR A 63 12.04 -4.13 10.91
N THR A 64 11.82 -5.19 10.12
CA THR A 64 10.81 -6.22 10.37
C THR A 64 11.36 -7.58 9.93
N ASP A 65 10.89 -8.64 10.60
CA ASP A 65 11.29 -10.00 10.25
C ASP A 65 10.88 -10.34 8.81
N ALA A 66 11.73 -11.10 8.12
CA ALA A 66 11.47 -11.53 6.74
C ALA A 66 10.29 -12.50 6.62
N ASN A 67 9.92 -13.18 7.72
CA ASN A 67 8.85 -14.17 7.79
C ASN A 67 7.75 -13.71 8.75
N GLY A 68 6.51 -14.18 8.55
CA GLY A 68 5.38 -13.93 9.46
C GLY A 68 4.86 -12.49 9.51
N TRP A 69 5.48 -11.54 8.81
CA TRP A 69 5.17 -10.11 8.90
C TRP A 69 3.84 -9.72 8.26
N ARG A 70 3.33 -10.49 7.30
CA ARG A 70 2.12 -10.14 6.55
C ARG A 70 0.90 -10.49 7.39
N THR A 71 0.26 -9.46 7.93
CA THR A 71 -0.95 -9.55 8.77
C THR A 71 -2.24 -9.30 7.98
N GLN A 72 -2.13 -8.95 6.70
CA GLN A 72 -3.25 -8.91 5.77
C GLN A 72 -2.84 -9.54 4.42
N ALA A 73 -3.59 -10.54 3.97
CA ALA A 73 -3.34 -11.26 2.72
C ALA A 73 -4.60 -11.33 1.87
N ARG A 74 -4.46 -11.08 0.56
CA ARG A 74 -5.52 -11.25 -0.44
C ARG A 74 -5.12 -12.37 -1.38
N LEU A 75 -5.96 -13.40 -1.48
CA LEU A 75 -5.68 -14.58 -2.29
C LEU A 75 -6.82 -14.79 -3.29
N ALA A 76 -6.46 -15.10 -4.53
CA ALA A 76 -7.40 -15.53 -5.55
C ALA A 76 -7.85 -16.97 -5.26
N ALA A 77 -9.13 -17.25 -5.46
CA ALA A 77 -9.70 -18.58 -5.29
C ALA A 77 -9.94 -19.23 -6.67
N VAL A 78 -9.49 -20.48 -6.82
CA VAL A 78 -9.69 -21.28 -8.04
C VAL A 78 -10.08 -22.70 -7.70
N SER A 79 -10.84 -23.34 -8.59
CA SER A 79 -11.17 -24.76 -8.45
C SER A 79 -10.02 -25.64 -8.99
N LEU A 80 -9.67 -26.70 -8.27
CA LEU A 80 -8.64 -27.66 -8.70
C LEU A 80 -9.18 -28.60 -9.81
N GLY A 81 -8.53 -28.56 -10.98
CA GLY A 81 -8.64 -29.57 -12.05
C GLY A 81 -9.82 -29.43 -13.02
N SER A 82 -9.55 -29.62 -14.32
CA SER A 82 -10.53 -29.77 -15.41
C SER A 82 -10.91 -31.24 -15.71
N GLY A 83 -10.50 -32.19 -14.85
CA GLY A 83 -10.81 -33.61 -14.97
C GLY A 83 -12.23 -33.96 -14.50
N LYS A 84 -12.71 -35.15 -14.90
CA LYS A 84 -14.05 -35.72 -14.65
C LYS A 84 -14.36 -36.06 -13.18
N SER A 85 -13.84 -35.30 -12.21
CA SER A 85 -14.25 -35.39 -10.80
C SER A 85 -15.38 -34.38 -10.55
N TRP A 86 -16.46 -34.82 -9.93
CA TRP A 86 -17.66 -34.04 -9.63
C TRP A 86 -17.51 -33.17 -8.36
N ILE A 87 -16.43 -33.34 -7.60
CA ILE A 87 -16.01 -32.45 -6.52
C ILE A 87 -14.64 -31.89 -6.90
N ARG A 88 -14.56 -30.56 -7.05
CA ARG A 88 -13.33 -29.82 -7.31
C ARG A 88 -13.06 -28.95 -6.09
N GLY A 89 -12.07 -29.32 -5.28
CA GLY A 89 -11.67 -28.53 -4.12
C GLY A 89 -11.23 -27.11 -4.52
N VAL A 90 -11.39 -26.15 -3.61
CA VAL A 90 -10.91 -24.78 -3.79
C VAL A 90 -9.44 -24.72 -3.42
N SER A 91 -8.66 -23.98 -4.20
CA SER A 91 -7.30 -23.59 -3.86
C SER A 91 -7.19 -22.07 -3.79
N LEU A 92 -6.37 -21.59 -2.87
CA LEU A 92 -6.09 -20.18 -2.63
C LEU A 92 -4.65 -19.86 -3.02
N GLY A 93 -4.46 -18.77 -3.75
CA GLY A 93 -3.16 -18.46 -4.32
C GLY A 93 -2.98 -17.03 -4.81
N LEU A 94 -1.84 -16.80 -5.47
CA LEU A 94 -1.53 -15.57 -6.21
C LEU A 94 -1.48 -15.88 -7.70
N TYR A 95 -1.79 -14.90 -8.56
CA TYR A 95 -1.56 -15.09 -9.99
C TYR A 95 -0.08 -15.18 -10.30
N ALA A 96 0.30 -16.10 -11.20
CA ALA A 96 1.61 -16.12 -11.81
C ALA A 96 1.88 -14.79 -12.55
N ALA A 97 3.14 -14.35 -12.56
CA ALA A 97 3.52 -13.09 -13.19
C ALA A 97 3.12 -13.09 -14.68
N GLY A 98 2.38 -12.04 -15.10
CA GLY A 98 1.92 -11.89 -16.48
C GLY A 98 0.82 -12.88 -16.91
N SER A 99 0.17 -13.58 -15.97
CA SER A 99 -0.87 -14.59 -16.24
C SER A 99 -2.12 -14.39 -15.37
N HIS A 100 -3.21 -15.09 -15.71
CA HIS A 100 -4.39 -15.29 -14.87
C HIS A 100 -4.40 -16.67 -14.20
N ASP A 101 -3.31 -17.42 -14.28
CA ASP A 101 -3.14 -18.70 -13.61
C ASP A 101 -2.84 -18.48 -12.13
N VAL A 102 -3.65 -19.06 -11.25
CA VAL A 102 -3.44 -18.96 -9.81
C VAL A 102 -2.50 -20.07 -9.34
N ILE A 103 -1.41 -19.66 -8.69
CA ILE A 103 -0.43 -20.52 -8.03
C ILE A 103 -0.82 -20.70 -6.56
N PRO A 104 -1.18 -21.92 -6.13
CA PRO A 104 -1.47 -22.21 -4.73
C PRO A 104 -0.29 -21.87 -3.81
N ILE A 105 -0.57 -21.26 -2.66
CA ILE A 105 0.45 -20.93 -1.64
C ILE A 105 -0.03 -21.28 -0.22
N PRO A 106 -0.29 -22.57 0.09
CA PRO A 106 -0.85 -22.99 1.38
C PRO A 106 0.04 -22.65 2.58
N ASP A 107 1.36 -22.69 2.39
CA ASP A 107 2.37 -22.52 3.45
C ASP A 107 3.25 -21.30 3.18
N CYS A 108 2.63 -20.15 2.93
CA CYS A 108 3.35 -18.93 2.66
C CYS A 108 4.07 -18.45 3.93
N VAL A 109 5.40 -18.51 3.96
CA VAL A 109 6.20 -18.19 5.16
C VAL A 109 6.17 -16.72 5.56
N VAL A 110 5.82 -15.82 4.62
CA VAL A 110 5.67 -14.39 4.91
C VAL A 110 4.32 -14.06 5.55
N HIS A 111 3.32 -14.96 5.43
CA HIS A 111 2.05 -14.80 6.13
C HIS A 111 2.26 -15.02 7.62
N HIS A 112 1.58 -14.22 8.43
CA HIS A 112 1.43 -14.56 9.83
C HIS A 112 0.78 -15.96 9.96
N PRO A 113 1.24 -16.83 10.88
CA PRO A 113 0.81 -18.23 10.95
C PRO A 113 -0.71 -18.44 10.96
N ALA A 114 -1.45 -17.61 11.69
CA ALA A 114 -2.91 -17.70 11.76
C ALA A 114 -3.61 -17.51 10.39
N ILE A 115 -3.02 -16.79 9.42
CA ILE A 115 -3.56 -16.71 8.06
C ILE A 115 -3.46 -18.06 7.35
N ASN A 116 -2.34 -18.78 7.49
CA ASN A 116 -2.18 -20.09 6.85
C ASN A 116 -3.15 -21.13 7.46
N VAL A 117 -3.33 -21.09 8.78
CA VAL A 117 -4.34 -21.91 9.49
C VAL A 117 -5.76 -21.58 9.01
N ALA A 118 -6.13 -20.31 8.99
CA ALA A 118 -7.44 -19.86 8.51
C ALA A 118 -7.69 -20.21 7.04
N SER A 119 -6.66 -20.10 6.20
CA SER A 119 -6.70 -20.49 4.78
C SER A 119 -7.01 -21.98 4.62
N ALA A 120 -6.34 -22.85 5.38
CA ALA A 120 -6.58 -24.29 5.34
C ALA A 120 -8.02 -24.65 5.78
N LEU A 121 -8.51 -24.02 6.86
CA LEU A 121 -9.89 -24.19 7.34
C LEU A 121 -10.92 -23.73 6.30
N LEU A 122 -10.65 -22.61 5.63
CA LEU A 122 -11.52 -22.11 4.57
C LEU A 122 -11.59 -23.06 3.38
N ILE A 123 -10.46 -23.62 2.95
CA ILE A 123 -10.39 -24.58 1.85
C ILE A 123 -11.23 -25.83 2.17
N ASP A 124 -11.05 -26.43 3.34
CA ASP A 124 -11.82 -27.60 3.80
C ASP A 124 -13.33 -27.29 3.89
N ALA A 125 -13.70 -26.13 4.43
CA ALA A 125 -15.10 -25.71 4.52
C ALA A 125 -15.71 -25.44 3.14
N CYS A 126 -14.96 -24.87 2.20
CA CYS A 126 -15.41 -24.66 0.83
C CYS A 126 -15.71 -25.98 0.12
N GLU A 127 -14.86 -26.99 0.30
CA GLU A 127 -15.08 -28.33 -0.26
C GLU A 127 -16.37 -28.94 0.29
N LYS A 128 -16.56 -28.94 1.61
CA LYS A 128 -17.77 -29.46 2.28
C LYS A 128 -19.03 -28.69 1.91
N ALA A 129 -18.93 -27.38 1.67
CA ALA A 129 -20.05 -26.53 1.25
C ALA A 129 -20.39 -26.64 -0.25
N GLY A 130 -19.52 -27.26 -1.06
CA GLY A 130 -19.66 -27.30 -2.52
C GLY A 130 -19.42 -25.95 -3.18
N VAL A 131 -18.54 -25.11 -2.60
CA VAL A 131 -18.16 -23.80 -3.14
C VAL A 131 -17.14 -23.99 -4.24
N ARG A 132 -17.32 -23.30 -5.37
CA ARG A 132 -16.36 -23.34 -6.49
C ARG A 132 -15.54 -22.06 -6.54
N GLY A 133 -14.21 -22.21 -6.56
CA GLY A 133 -13.28 -21.10 -6.77
C GLY A 133 -13.34 -20.62 -8.22
N GLY A 134 -13.36 -19.31 -8.41
CA GLY A 134 -13.51 -18.63 -9.71
C GLY A 134 -14.96 -18.39 -10.10
N ASP A 135 -15.87 -19.34 -9.80
CA ASP A 135 -17.29 -19.27 -10.11
C ASP A 135 -18.11 -18.60 -9.00
N ASP A 136 -17.98 -19.09 -7.75
CA ASP A 136 -18.71 -18.57 -6.60
C ASP A 136 -17.80 -17.62 -5.80
N LEU A 137 -16.71 -18.17 -5.27
CA LEU A 137 -15.69 -17.44 -4.52
C LEU A 137 -14.57 -16.99 -5.47
N ARG A 138 -14.35 -15.69 -5.57
CA ARG A 138 -13.36 -15.11 -6.49
C ARG A 138 -12.05 -14.77 -5.77
N TYR A 139 -12.15 -14.14 -4.62
CA TYR A 139 -11.03 -13.77 -3.76
C TYR A 139 -11.42 -13.94 -2.30
N VAL A 140 -10.39 -14.02 -1.47
CA VAL A 140 -10.50 -13.94 -0.03
C VAL A 140 -9.51 -12.91 0.48
N GLN A 141 -9.87 -12.18 1.53
CA GLN A 141 -8.93 -11.41 2.33
C GLN A 141 -8.96 -11.91 3.75
N PHE A 142 -7.78 -12.22 4.28
CA PHE A 142 -7.56 -12.47 5.69
C PHE A 142 -6.90 -11.25 6.30
N THR A 143 -7.43 -10.75 7.41
CA THR A 143 -6.83 -9.71 8.24
C THR A 143 -6.74 -10.23 9.66
N ILE A 144 -5.56 -10.18 10.27
CA ILE A 144 -5.40 -10.58 11.66
C ILE A 144 -5.67 -9.40 12.58
N GLU A 145 -6.31 -9.68 13.72
CA GLU A 145 -6.23 -8.86 14.92
C GLU A 145 -5.10 -9.38 15.81
N ARG A 146 -3.92 -8.74 15.78
CA ARG A 146 -2.70 -9.33 16.36
C ARG A 146 -2.81 -9.64 17.86
N ARG A 147 -3.54 -8.81 18.61
CA ARG A 147 -3.70 -8.95 20.06
C ARG A 147 -4.47 -10.22 20.44
N SER A 148 -5.52 -10.57 19.69
CA SER A 148 -6.34 -11.75 19.96
C SER A 148 -5.88 -12.97 19.16
N GLY A 149 -5.15 -12.77 18.06
CA GLY A 149 -4.79 -13.82 17.10
C GLY A 149 -5.94 -14.24 16.18
N LEU A 150 -7.12 -13.63 16.32
CA LEU A 150 -8.30 -13.94 15.52
C LEU A 150 -8.20 -13.35 14.11
N VAL A 151 -8.85 -14.00 13.16
CA VAL A 151 -8.80 -13.63 11.73
C VAL A 151 -10.14 -13.08 11.25
N ALA A 152 -10.15 -11.85 10.79
CA ALA A 152 -11.27 -11.29 10.03
C ALA A 152 -11.19 -11.76 8.57
N LEU A 153 -12.25 -12.40 8.10
CA LEU A 153 -12.38 -12.96 6.76
C LEU A 153 -13.31 -12.11 5.91
N SER A 154 -12.84 -11.66 4.76
CA SER A 154 -13.68 -11.07 3.71
C SER A 154 -13.73 -11.98 2.50
N LEU A 155 -14.92 -12.46 2.16
CA LEU A 155 -15.19 -13.28 0.99
C LEU A 155 -15.61 -12.37 -0.18
N VAL A 156 -14.93 -12.45 -1.31
CA VAL A 156 -15.36 -11.76 -2.54
C VAL A 156 -16.16 -12.73 -3.38
N TRP A 157 -17.46 -12.47 -3.46
CA TRP A 157 -18.45 -13.38 -4.01
C TRP A 157 -18.97 -12.85 -5.36
N ASN A 158 -19.02 -13.72 -6.36
CA ASN A 158 -19.39 -13.32 -7.72
C ASN A 158 -20.87 -12.99 -7.88
N GLN A 159 -21.75 -13.66 -7.13
CA GLN A 159 -23.18 -13.40 -7.20
C GLN A 159 -23.53 -12.01 -6.63
N MET A 160 -24.72 -11.51 -6.99
CA MET A 160 -25.11 -10.12 -6.72
C MET A 160 -25.64 -9.86 -5.31
N ASN A 161 -26.09 -10.92 -4.62
CA ASN A 161 -26.75 -10.81 -3.32
C ASN A 161 -26.82 -12.17 -2.61
N ALA A 162 -27.29 -12.16 -1.37
CA ALA A 162 -27.43 -13.33 -0.52
C ALA A 162 -28.34 -14.42 -1.12
N LYS A 163 -29.47 -14.05 -1.75
CA LYS A 163 -30.41 -15.02 -2.34
C LYS A 163 -29.77 -15.83 -3.46
N ALA A 164 -29.01 -15.17 -4.32
CA ALA A 164 -28.29 -15.82 -5.42
C ALA A 164 -27.08 -16.65 -4.94
N SER A 165 -26.64 -16.46 -3.70
CA SER A 165 -25.48 -17.15 -3.12
C SER A 165 -25.86 -18.42 -2.35
N ALA A 166 -27.15 -18.75 -2.29
CA ALA A 166 -27.65 -19.96 -1.63
C ALA A 166 -27.65 -21.17 -2.57
N PRO A 167 -27.38 -22.40 -2.05
CA PRO A 167 -27.13 -22.71 -0.64
C PRO A 167 -25.66 -22.61 -0.21
N GLN A 168 -24.72 -22.35 -1.13
CA GLN A 168 -23.28 -22.49 -0.88
C GLN A 168 -22.77 -21.55 0.20
N LEU A 169 -23.07 -20.25 0.12
CA LEU A 169 -22.56 -19.27 1.08
C LEU A 169 -23.11 -19.51 2.50
N PRO A 170 -24.43 -19.67 2.75
CA PRO A 170 -24.92 -20.01 4.08
C PRO A 170 -24.30 -21.29 4.67
N ARG A 171 -24.14 -22.35 3.86
CA ARG A 171 -23.49 -23.60 4.31
C ARG A 171 -22.03 -23.37 4.69
N LEU A 172 -21.29 -22.58 3.89
CA LEU A 172 -19.91 -22.21 4.19
C LEU A 172 -19.79 -21.48 5.53
N ILE A 173 -20.66 -20.49 5.77
CA ILE A 173 -20.64 -19.73 7.03
C ILE A 173 -20.94 -20.64 8.23
N ASP A 174 -21.91 -21.54 8.10
CA ASP A 174 -22.24 -22.49 9.17
C ASP A 174 -21.10 -23.47 9.45
N LEU A 175 -20.30 -23.86 8.44
CA LEU A 175 -19.11 -24.70 8.63
C LEU A 175 -17.94 -23.94 9.28
N LEU A 176 -17.76 -22.66 8.95
CA LEU A 176 -16.66 -21.84 9.48
C LEU A 176 -16.92 -21.35 10.91
N TRP A 177 -18.15 -20.93 11.20
CA TRP A 177 -18.51 -20.25 12.44
C TRP A 177 -19.50 -21.05 13.30
N GLY A 178 -20.28 -21.95 12.69
CA GLY A 178 -21.43 -22.59 13.31
C GLY A 178 -22.75 -21.85 13.04
N LYS A 179 -23.86 -22.55 13.32
CA LYS A 179 -25.23 -22.06 13.07
C LYS A 179 -25.63 -20.86 13.94
N GLN A 180 -25.03 -20.73 15.11
CA GLN A 180 -25.29 -19.63 16.04
C GLN A 180 -24.07 -18.71 16.08
N ASN A 181 -24.28 -17.40 16.14
CA ASN A 181 -23.19 -16.42 16.24
C ASN A 181 -22.65 -16.38 17.69
N LYS A 182 -21.88 -17.41 18.06
CA LYS A 182 -21.12 -17.48 19.32
C LYS A 182 -19.68 -17.02 19.10
N ASN A 183 -18.92 -16.85 20.18
CA ASN A 183 -17.50 -16.56 20.08
C ASN A 183 -16.76 -17.69 19.33
N SER A 184 -15.83 -17.32 18.45
CA SER A 184 -14.97 -18.23 17.71
C SER A 184 -13.54 -18.13 18.23
N ASP A 185 -12.82 -19.25 18.24
CA ASP A 185 -11.39 -19.29 18.61
C ASP A 185 -10.46 -19.01 17.41
N THR A 186 -11.03 -18.85 16.20
CA THR A 186 -10.28 -18.63 14.96
C THR A 186 -10.69 -17.36 14.27
N TRP A 187 -12.00 -17.13 14.14
CA TRP A 187 -12.53 -16.06 13.30
C TRP A 187 -12.92 -14.85 14.15
N HIS A 188 -12.43 -13.67 13.78
CA HIS A 188 -12.87 -12.41 14.39
C HIS A 188 -14.24 -12.01 13.82
N SER A 189 -14.37 -12.07 12.49
CA SER A 189 -15.58 -11.74 11.76
C SER A 189 -15.54 -12.39 10.37
N ILE A 190 -16.72 -12.61 9.78
CA ILE A 190 -16.85 -13.02 8.39
C ILE A 190 -17.73 -12.02 7.66
N TRP A 191 -17.19 -11.44 6.60
CA TRP A 191 -17.84 -10.49 5.71
C TRP A 191 -17.93 -11.09 4.32
N VAL A 192 -18.92 -10.63 3.56
CA VAL A 192 -19.01 -10.87 2.12
C VAL A 192 -19.06 -9.55 1.38
N ASN A 193 -18.30 -9.47 0.28
CA ASN A 193 -18.37 -8.42 -0.71
C ASN A 193 -18.94 -9.00 -2.00
N TYR A 194 -20.13 -8.56 -2.39
CA TYR A 194 -20.76 -8.97 -3.64
C TYR A 194 -20.22 -8.11 -4.79
N ARG A 195 -19.73 -8.75 -5.86
CA ARG A 195 -19.08 -8.05 -6.98
C ARG A 195 -19.94 -6.93 -7.60
N GLY A 196 -21.26 -7.12 -7.62
CA GLY A 196 -22.16 -6.21 -8.31
C GLY A 196 -22.00 -6.29 -9.85
N PRO A 197 -22.67 -5.41 -10.61
CA PRO A 197 -22.71 -5.49 -12.08
C PRO A 197 -21.40 -5.11 -12.76
N ALA A 198 -20.44 -4.54 -12.03
CA ALA A 198 -19.19 -4.04 -12.58
C ALA A 198 -18.31 -5.20 -13.10
N VAL A 199 -17.81 -5.03 -14.33
CA VAL A 199 -16.83 -5.94 -14.93
C VAL A 199 -15.46 -5.29 -14.83
N GLY A 200 -14.49 -5.98 -14.23
CA GLY A 200 -13.12 -5.50 -14.10
C GLY A 200 -12.27 -6.36 -13.17
N ASN A 201 -11.01 -5.92 -13.01
CA ASN A 201 -9.99 -6.59 -12.21
C ASN A 201 -9.96 -6.14 -10.75
N ALA A 202 -10.67 -5.07 -10.39
CA ALA A 202 -10.82 -4.65 -9.00
C ALA A 202 -11.27 -5.83 -8.13
N ILE A 203 -10.58 -6.06 -7.00
CA ILE A 203 -10.88 -7.18 -6.11
C ILE A 203 -12.20 -6.91 -5.39
N PHE A 204 -12.31 -5.75 -4.76
CA PHE A 204 -13.50 -5.33 -4.02
C PHE A 204 -14.36 -4.37 -4.80
N ASN A 205 -15.66 -4.42 -4.53
CA ASN A 205 -16.55 -3.31 -4.76
C ASN A 205 -16.53 -2.41 -3.51
N PHE A 206 -16.19 -1.13 -3.66
CA PHE A 206 -16.06 -0.18 -2.55
C PHE A 206 -17.39 0.48 -2.14
N ASP A 207 -18.48 0.22 -2.86
CA ASP A 207 -19.82 0.59 -2.43
C ASP A 207 -20.18 -0.15 -1.13
N PRO A 208 -20.41 0.55 0.00
CA PRO A 208 -20.76 -0.09 1.27
C PRO A 208 -22.01 -0.98 1.19
N ALA A 209 -22.95 -0.70 0.28
CA ALA A 209 -24.15 -1.52 0.09
C ALA A 209 -23.85 -2.92 -0.49
N ARG A 210 -22.62 -3.13 -0.99
CA ARG A 210 -22.13 -4.43 -1.48
C ARG A 210 -21.46 -5.27 -0.42
N TRP A 211 -21.25 -4.71 0.76
CA TRP A 211 -20.69 -5.41 1.90
C TRP A 211 -21.78 -5.87 2.84
N THR A 212 -21.63 -7.08 3.37
CA THR A 212 -22.51 -7.59 4.41
C THR A 212 -21.68 -8.34 5.43
N ARG A 213 -21.87 -8.00 6.70
CA ARG A 213 -21.33 -8.76 7.81
C ARG A 213 -22.20 -9.99 8.04
N LEU A 214 -21.62 -11.18 7.97
CA LEU A 214 -22.34 -12.45 8.10
C LEU A 214 -22.22 -13.02 9.52
N ARG A 215 -21.04 -12.90 10.14
CA ARG A 215 -20.73 -13.36 11.50
C ARG A 215 -19.66 -12.46 12.14
N GLY A 216 -19.53 -12.54 13.46
CA GLY A 216 -18.45 -11.87 14.17
C GLY A 216 -18.76 -11.57 15.64
N HIS A 217 -17.71 -11.28 16.39
CA HIS A 217 -17.80 -10.78 17.77
C HIS A 217 -18.49 -9.42 17.86
N GLN A 218 -18.76 -8.92 19.06
CA GLN A 218 -19.35 -7.58 19.21
C GLN A 218 -18.41 -6.50 18.67
N GLY A 219 -18.95 -5.55 17.90
CA GLY A 219 -18.17 -4.53 17.17
C GLY A 219 -17.83 -4.94 15.74
N ASP A 220 -17.65 -3.96 14.85
CA ASP A 220 -17.45 -4.18 13.40
C ASP A 220 -15.98 -4.09 12.96
N TYR A 221 -15.07 -3.80 13.89
CA TYR A 221 -13.71 -3.40 13.60
C TYR A 221 -12.69 -4.36 14.18
N VAL A 222 -11.67 -4.68 13.39
CA VAL A 222 -10.41 -5.24 13.89
C VAL A 222 -9.67 -4.12 14.63
N LYS A 223 -9.32 -4.33 15.90
CA LYS A 223 -8.60 -3.34 16.74
C LYS A 223 -7.11 -3.66 16.81
N GLU A 224 -6.28 -2.74 16.34
CA GLU A 224 -4.83 -2.92 16.26
C GLU A 224 -4.09 -1.86 17.07
N THR A 225 -3.26 -2.30 18.01
CA THR A 225 -2.31 -1.40 18.69
C THR A 225 -1.10 -1.19 17.79
N LEU A 226 -0.87 0.04 17.31
CA LEU A 226 0.12 0.31 16.27
C LEU A 226 1.55 -0.12 16.71
N PHE A 227 1.98 0.30 17.90
CA PHE A 227 3.33 0.08 18.42
C PHE A 227 3.47 -1.16 19.31
N MET A 228 2.60 -2.17 19.15
CA MET A 228 2.60 -3.38 19.99
C MET A 228 3.97 -4.05 20.13
N ASP A 229 4.78 -3.98 19.07
CA ASP A 229 6.09 -4.64 18.97
C ASP A 229 7.27 -3.67 19.21
N CYS A 230 7.00 -2.38 19.45
CA CYS A 230 8.01 -1.31 19.57
C CYS A 230 7.60 -0.18 20.53
N GLU A 231 6.81 -0.51 21.56
CA GLU A 231 6.19 0.44 22.47
C GLU A 231 7.20 1.40 23.13
N SER A 232 8.33 0.87 23.61
CA SER A 232 9.36 1.67 24.28
C SER A 232 10.02 2.69 23.35
N LEU A 233 10.18 2.35 22.07
CA LEU A 233 10.73 3.26 21.06
C LEU A 233 9.71 4.36 20.72
N ALA A 234 8.43 3.99 20.58
CA ALA A 234 7.36 4.95 20.35
C ALA A 234 7.23 5.94 21.51
N GLN A 235 7.29 5.45 22.75
CA GLN A 235 7.29 6.30 23.95
C GLN A 235 8.49 7.25 23.97
N SER A 236 9.69 6.74 23.64
CA SER A 236 10.91 7.55 23.57
C SER A 236 10.87 8.61 22.45
N ALA A 237 10.10 8.37 21.40
CA ALA A 237 9.88 9.31 20.31
C ALA A 237 8.78 10.36 20.60
N GLY A 238 8.13 10.28 21.76
CA GLY A 238 7.04 11.17 22.18
C GLY A 238 5.72 10.87 21.47
N LEU A 239 5.46 9.62 21.12
CA LEU A 239 4.23 9.18 20.46
C LEU A 239 3.23 8.58 21.45
N ASP A 240 1.96 8.46 21.04
CA ASP A 240 1.00 7.62 21.76
C ASP A 240 1.33 6.15 21.51
N SER A 241 2.20 5.58 22.35
CA SER A 241 2.69 4.20 22.23
C SER A 241 1.58 3.14 22.37
N GLN A 242 0.41 3.52 22.86
CA GLN A 242 -0.76 2.65 23.06
C GLN A 242 -1.89 2.94 22.05
N LEU A 243 -1.61 3.70 20.99
CA LEU A 243 -2.60 4.05 19.96
C LEU A 243 -3.27 2.81 19.39
N ASN A 244 -4.60 2.77 19.51
CA ASN A 244 -5.44 1.74 18.93
C ASN A 244 -6.12 2.26 17.66
N LEU A 245 -5.86 1.57 16.55
CA LEU A 245 -6.48 1.81 15.26
C LEU A 245 -7.60 0.80 15.03
N LEU A 246 -8.64 1.24 14.33
CA LEU A 246 -9.81 0.41 14.02
C LEU A 246 -9.90 0.23 12.51
N PHE A 247 -10.19 -1.00 12.07
CA PHE A 247 -10.29 -1.32 10.64
C PHE A 247 -11.53 -2.15 10.33
N SER A 248 -12.33 -1.67 9.39
CA SER A 248 -13.31 -2.49 8.68
C SER A 248 -12.71 -2.97 7.35
N PRO A 249 -13.37 -3.91 6.63
CA PRO A 249 -12.93 -4.31 5.29
C PRO A 249 -12.90 -3.19 4.25
N LEU A 250 -13.59 -2.07 4.51
CA LEU A 250 -13.66 -0.89 3.64
C LEU A 250 -12.48 0.08 3.83
N ASN A 251 -11.65 -0.14 4.86
CA ASN A 251 -10.51 0.70 5.17
C ASN A 251 -9.22 0.11 4.60
N PHE A 252 -8.30 0.97 4.19
CA PHE A 252 -6.93 0.55 3.95
C PHE A 252 -6.24 0.24 5.29
N ARG A 253 -5.43 -0.82 5.31
CA ARG A 253 -4.60 -1.22 6.44
C ARG A 253 -3.25 -1.66 5.90
N GLN A 254 -2.18 -1.15 6.51
CA GLN A 254 -0.83 -1.61 6.19
C GLN A 254 -0.72 -3.12 6.47
N ALA A 255 -0.18 -3.87 5.51
CA ALA A 255 -0.04 -5.32 5.66
C ALA A 255 1.09 -5.69 6.64
N ASN A 256 2.06 -4.80 6.81
CA ASN A 256 3.16 -4.90 7.78
C ASN A 256 3.10 -3.73 8.78
N LEU A 257 2.32 -3.89 9.85
CA LEU A 257 2.18 -2.85 10.85
C LEU A 257 3.46 -2.58 11.64
N HIS A 258 4.34 -3.58 11.78
CA HIS A 258 5.62 -3.42 12.47
C HIS A 258 6.56 -2.46 11.73
N ALA A 259 6.78 -2.71 10.43
CA ALA A 259 7.61 -1.84 9.60
C ALA A 259 7.00 -0.43 9.49
N PHE A 260 5.68 -0.35 9.38
CA PHE A 260 4.99 0.94 9.38
C PHE A 260 5.15 1.71 10.68
N ALA A 261 5.04 1.07 11.84
CA ALA A 261 5.29 1.70 13.13
C ALA A 261 6.73 2.24 13.24
N GLN A 262 7.73 1.54 12.70
CA GLN A 262 9.13 2.00 12.67
C GLN A 262 9.33 3.22 11.76
N LEU A 263 8.61 3.29 10.64
CA LEU A 263 8.58 4.48 9.80
C LEU A 263 7.96 5.67 10.55
N VAL A 264 6.84 5.47 11.26
CA VAL A 264 6.20 6.53 12.07
C VAL A 264 7.13 7.04 13.18
N ILE A 265 7.87 6.15 13.85
CA ILE A 265 8.91 6.52 14.83
C ILE A 265 10.02 7.35 14.17
N SER A 266 10.47 6.94 12.99
CA SER A 266 11.51 7.66 12.24
C SER A 266 11.06 9.04 11.79
N LEU A 267 9.81 9.14 11.33
CA LEU A 267 9.14 10.37 10.93
C LEU A 267 8.99 11.35 12.09
N ALA A 268 8.65 10.86 13.28
CA ALA A 268 8.43 11.68 14.48
C ALA A 268 9.62 12.58 14.84
N ARG A 269 10.84 12.21 14.44
CA ARG A 269 12.08 13.01 14.64
C ARG A 269 12.03 14.36 13.92
N TYR A 270 11.25 14.46 12.85
CA TYR A 270 11.13 15.64 12.00
C TYR A 270 9.86 16.45 12.28
N VAL A 271 9.09 16.08 13.30
CA VAL A 271 7.89 16.80 13.72
C VAL A 271 8.24 17.74 14.87
N PRO A 272 8.17 19.07 14.67
CA PRO A 272 8.40 20.05 15.74
C PRO A 272 7.38 19.89 16.87
N GLN A 273 7.80 20.13 18.10
CA GLN A 273 6.87 20.22 19.24
C GLN A 273 5.94 21.42 19.03
N GLY A 274 4.64 21.21 19.25
CA GLY A 274 3.62 22.25 19.07
C GLY A 274 3.31 22.56 17.60
N ALA A 275 3.59 21.64 16.66
CA ALA A 275 3.22 21.83 15.26
C ALA A 275 1.70 21.83 15.06
N THR A 276 1.22 22.67 14.15
CA THR A 276 -0.14 22.62 13.61
C THR A 276 -0.07 21.85 12.30
N VAL A 277 -0.67 20.66 12.29
CA VAL A 277 -0.52 19.69 11.22
C VAL A 277 -1.75 19.65 10.34
N CYS A 278 -1.53 19.77 9.03
CA CYS A 278 -2.46 19.30 8.02
C CYS A 278 -1.98 17.93 7.53
N GLU A 279 -2.77 16.88 7.71
CA GLU A 279 -2.50 15.53 7.24
C GLU A 279 -3.48 15.20 6.10
N LEU A 280 -2.94 14.92 4.92
CA LEU A 280 -3.73 14.50 3.76
C LEU A 280 -3.46 13.02 3.48
N TYR A 281 -4.47 12.32 2.94
CA TYR A 281 -4.43 10.86 2.74
C TYR A 281 -4.28 10.11 4.07
N ALA A 282 -4.95 10.60 5.12
CA ALA A 282 -4.77 10.16 6.50
C ALA A 282 -5.18 8.70 6.73
N GLY A 283 -5.96 8.09 5.84
CA GLY A 283 -6.62 6.82 6.10
C GLY A 283 -7.41 6.92 7.40
N VAL A 284 -7.21 5.95 8.29
CA VAL A 284 -7.84 5.94 9.63
C VAL A 284 -7.13 6.82 10.68
N GLY A 285 -6.19 7.68 10.26
CA GLY A 285 -5.43 8.60 11.14
C GLY A 285 -4.16 8.00 11.76
N ALA A 286 -3.55 7.01 11.11
CA ALA A 286 -2.50 6.22 11.73
C ALA A 286 -1.21 7.00 12.05
N ILE A 287 -0.87 8.02 11.25
CA ILE A 287 0.32 8.86 11.46
C ILE A 287 -0.04 10.04 12.37
N GLY A 288 -1.08 10.81 12.01
CA GLY A 288 -1.53 11.98 12.76
C GLY A 288 -1.87 11.68 14.22
N LEU A 289 -2.70 10.67 14.49
CA LEU A 289 -3.09 10.32 15.87
C LEU A 289 -1.90 9.81 16.70
N ALA A 290 -0.93 9.14 16.07
CA ALA A 290 0.28 8.70 16.76
C ALA A 290 1.14 9.89 17.21
N LEU A 291 1.19 10.94 16.37
CA LEU A 291 1.94 12.15 16.62
C LEU A 291 1.24 13.13 17.55
N ARG A 292 -0.08 13.00 17.76
CA ARG A 292 -0.91 13.96 18.50
C ARG A 292 -0.31 14.44 19.83
N PRO A 293 0.39 13.62 20.64
CA PRO A 293 1.05 14.11 21.85
C PRO A 293 2.07 15.24 21.65
N LYS A 294 2.57 15.40 20.42
CA LYS A 294 3.55 16.43 20.04
C LYS A 294 2.91 17.67 19.41
N LEU A 295 1.62 17.63 19.07
CA LEU A 295 0.99 18.60 18.18
C LEU A 295 0.20 19.66 18.97
N ALA A 296 0.20 20.88 18.46
CA ALA A 296 -0.73 21.92 18.91
C ALA A 296 -2.13 21.71 18.34
N GLU A 297 -2.24 21.13 17.14
CA GLU A 297 -3.49 20.82 16.45
C GLU A 297 -3.22 19.81 15.32
N LEU A 298 -4.17 18.90 15.10
CA LEU A 298 -4.15 17.92 14.01
C LEU A 298 -5.42 18.09 13.16
N ARG A 299 -5.24 18.27 11.84
CA ARG A 299 -6.34 18.30 10.87
C ARG A 299 -6.09 17.25 9.81
N SER A 300 -6.83 16.15 9.85
CA SER A 300 -6.64 15.00 8.97
C SER A 300 -7.70 14.95 7.89
N SER A 301 -7.37 14.42 6.71
CA SER A 301 -8.36 14.22 5.65
C SER A 301 -8.07 12.99 4.79
N ASP A 302 -9.12 12.37 4.27
CA ASP A 302 -9.03 11.27 3.32
C ASP A 302 -10.28 11.20 2.42
N GLU A 303 -10.11 10.82 1.15
CA GLU A 303 -11.21 10.75 0.19
C GLU A 303 -12.20 9.61 0.48
N ASN A 304 -11.79 8.57 1.21
CA ASN A 304 -12.65 7.45 1.53
C ASN A 304 -13.49 7.77 2.79
N PRO A 305 -14.81 7.98 2.64
CA PRO A 305 -15.67 8.37 3.77
C PRO A 305 -15.76 7.30 4.87
N ASN A 306 -15.39 6.05 4.56
CA ASN A 306 -15.40 4.97 5.55
C ASN A 306 -14.28 5.10 6.59
N ASN A 307 -13.34 6.04 6.41
CA ASN A 307 -12.22 6.27 7.33
C ASN A 307 -12.57 7.18 8.52
N GLU A 308 -13.55 8.08 8.36
CA GLU A 308 -13.95 9.05 9.38
C GLU A 308 -14.37 8.36 10.68
N ARG A 309 -15.26 7.36 10.59
CA ARG A 309 -15.76 6.67 11.78
C ARG A 309 -14.65 5.92 12.56
N PRO A 310 -13.77 5.13 11.92
CA PRO A 310 -12.58 4.60 12.58
C PRO A 310 -11.68 5.65 13.23
N PHE A 311 -11.44 6.78 12.55
CA PHE A 311 -10.65 7.89 13.09
C PHE A 311 -11.28 8.42 14.37
N GLU A 312 -12.58 8.73 14.36
CA GLU A 312 -13.30 9.23 15.55
C GLU A 312 -13.23 8.26 16.72
N LEU A 313 -13.35 6.94 16.46
CA LEU A 313 -13.29 5.93 17.50
C LEU A 313 -11.89 5.81 18.10
N ALA A 314 -10.84 5.90 17.28
CA ALA A 314 -9.45 5.93 17.74
C ALA A 314 -9.16 7.19 18.56
N LEU A 315 -9.65 8.35 18.08
CA LEU A 315 -9.53 9.62 18.79
C LEU A 315 -10.25 9.58 20.15
N ARG A 316 -11.46 9.03 20.22
CA ARG A 316 -12.20 8.86 21.49
C ARG A 316 -11.50 7.92 22.47
N ASP A 317 -10.92 6.81 21.98
CA ASP A 317 -10.08 5.91 22.80
C ASP A 317 -8.88 6.68 23.35
N GLN A 318 -8.23 7.49 22.51
CA GLN A 318 -7.10 8.32 22.91
C GLN A 318 -7.50 9.40 23.94
N ASP A 319 -8.58 10.15 23.72
CA ASP A 319 -9.09 11.17 24.65
C ASP A 319 -9.48 10.58 26.02
N ALA A 320 -9.98 9.34 26.04
CA ALA A 320 -10.30 8.65 27.28
C ALA A 320 -9.06 8.14 28.04
N ARG A 321 -7.97 7.81 27.32
CA ARG A 321 -6.75 7.24 27.90
C ARG A 321 -5.72 8.29 28.28
N LEU A 322 -5.53 9.32 27.46
CA LEU A 322 -4.51 10.32 27.70
C LEU A 322 -5.07 11.42 28.60
N THR A 323 -4.43 11.63 29.76
CA THR A 323 -4.91 12.56 30.79
C THR A 323 -4.42 14.00 30.61
N GLU A 324 -3.40 14.20 29.76
CA GLU A 324 -2.91 15.53 29.41
C GLU A 324 -3.82 16.17 28.35
N GLN A 325 -3.94 17.49 28.40
CA GLN A 325 -4.72 18.21 27.40
C GLN A 325 -3.87 18.41 26.14
N TYR A 326 -4.19 17.67 25.09
CA TYR A 326 -3.57 17.84 23.77
C TYR A 326 -4.38 18.77 22.87
N GLY A 327 -3.75 19.19 21.77
CA GLY A 327 -4.40 19.92 20.72
C GLY A 327 -5.67 19.24 20.17
N PRO A 328 -6.61 20.01 19.61
CA PRO A 328 -7.77 19.45 18.92
C PRO A 328 -7.31 18.60 17.73
N ALA A 329 -8.10 17.57 17.44
CA ALA A 329 -7.93 16.72 16.27
C ALA A 329 -9.26 16.67 15.49
N SER A 330 -9.20 16.85 14.17
CA SER A 330 -10.36 16.80 13.28
C SER A 330 -10.12 15.90 12.07
N PHE A 331 -11.21 15.51 11.40
CA PHE A 331 -11.17 14.72 10.19
C PHE A 331 -12.12 15.29 9.13
N LEU A 332 -11.68 15.38 7.87
CA LEU A 332 -12.51 15.73 6.71
C LEU A 332 -12.53 14.59 5.68
N PRO A 333 -13.71 14.04 5.32
CA PRO A 333 -13.82 13.01 4.28
C PRO A 333 -13.80 13.64 2.88
N LEU A 334 -12.69 14.28 2.52
CA LEU A 334 -12.50 15.01 1.27
C LEU A 334 -11.24 14.56 0.53
N ALA A 335 -11.23 14.76 -0.79
CA ALA A 335 -10.03 14.60 -1.59
C ALA A 335 -8.96 15.61 -1.17
N ALA A 336 -7.69 15.23 -1.30
CA ALA A 336 -6.57 15.96 -0.72
C ALA A 336 -6.46 17.42 -1.20
N ALA A 337 -6.74 17.71 -2.47
CA ALA A 337 -6.71 19.08 -2.99
C ALA A 337 -7.81 19.95 -2.36
N ASP A 338 -9.05 19.44 -2.29
CA ASP A 338 -10.17 20.16 -1.68
C ASP A 338 -9.95 20.37 -0.18
N ALA A 339 -9.52 19.32 0.52
CA ALA A 339 -9.21 19.37 1.94
C ALA A 339 -8.10 20.37 2.26
N ALA A 340 -7.04 20.45 1.44
CA ALA A 340 -5.95 21.38 1.63
C ALA A 340 -6.41 22.84 1.64
N THR A 341 -7.43 23.21 0.86
CA THR A 341 -7.96 24.58 0.86
C THR A 341 -8.62 24.97 2.20
N ILE A 342 -9.07 23.98 2.97
CA ILE A 342 -9.78 24.15 4.24
C ILE A 342 -8.83 23.99 5.43
N ASP A 343 -8.01 22.93 5.43
CA ASP A 343 -7.22 22.51 6.59
C ASP A 343 -5.78 23.07 6.60
N ALA A 344 -5.21 23.38 5.44
CA ALA A 344 -3.85 23.92 5.36
C ALA A 344 -3.67 25.36 5.89
N PRO A 345 -4.66 26.28 5.82
CA PRO A 345 -4.52 27.63 6.37
C PRO A 345 -4.06 27.63 7.83
N GLY A 346 -2.89 28.24 8.08
CA GLY A 346 -2.28 28.30 9.42
C GLY A 346 -1.51 27.05 9.86
N ALA A 347 -1.53 25.96 9.08
CA ALA A 347 -0.68 24.80 9.34
C ALA A 347 0.77 25.09 8.95
N ASN A 348 1.71 24.73 9.83
CA ASN A 348 3.15 24.88 9.58
C ASN A 348 3.83 23.57 9.13
N LEU A 349 3.12 22.45 9.25
CA LEU A 349 3.56 21.13 8.83
C LEU A 349 2.47 20.42 8.01
N LEU A 350 2.86 19.91 6.84
CA LEU A 350 2.03 19.08 5.98
C LEU A 350 2.57 17.65 6.01
N ILE A 351 1.71 16.67 6.28
CA ILE A 351 2.01 15.25 6.17
C ILE A 351 1.18 14.67 5.03
N VAL A 352 1.83 13.92 4.13
CA VAL A 352 1.17 13.25 3.00
C VAL A 352 1.63 11.80 2.88
N ASP A 353 0.68 10.88 2.77
CA ASP A 353 0.91 9.46 2.43
C ASP A 353 0.06 9.06 1.21
N PRO A 354 0.33 9.65 0.02
CA PRO A 354 -0.52 9.45 -1.14
C PRO A 354 -0.50 8.01 -1.66
N PRO A 355 -1.54 7.61 -2.41
CA PRO A 355 -1.52 6.33 -3.14
C PRO A 355 -0.37 6.28 -4.17
N ARG A 356 -0.14 5.11 -4.77
CA ARG A 356 0.94 4.86 -5.76
C ARG A 356 1.02 5.84 -6.94
N LYS A 357 -0.04 6.61 -7.23
CA LYS A 357 -0.06 7.66 -8.26
C LYS A 357 0.69 8.94 -7.84
N GLY A 358 1.05 9.08 -6.57
CA GLY A 358 1.65 10.28 -5.98
C GLY A 358 0.59 11.30 -5.58
N LEU A 359 1.04 12.53 -5.34
CA LEU A 359 0.17 13.64 -4.95
C LEU A 359 -0.89 13.93 -6.02
N ASP A 360 -2.05 14.40 -5.56
CA ASP A 360 -3.02 15.03 -6.43
C ASP A 360 -2.36 16.14 -7.26
N PRO A 361 -2.60 16.22 -8.59
CA PRO A 361 -1.96 17.21 -9.45
C PRO A 361 -2.21 18.67 -9.04
N GLN A 362 -3.41 18.98 -8.53
CA GLN A 362 -3.74 20.33 -8.07
C GLN A 362 -2.98 20.62 -6.76
N LEU A 363 -2.98 19.67 -5.82
CA LEU A 363 -2.19 19.80 -4.58
C LEU A 363 -0.70 20.02 -4.88
N LEU A 364 -0.11 19.25 -5.79
CA LEU A 364 1.29 19.42 -6.18
C LEU A 364 1.53 20.82 -6.79
N THR A 365 0.62 21.28 -7.66
CA THR A 365 0.69 22.61 -8.25
C THR A 365 0.63 23.71 -7.19
N ASP A 366 -0.24 23.56 -6.20
CA ASP A 366 -0.40 24.50 -5.09
C ASP A 366 0.82 24.53 -4.17
N LEU A 367 1.46 23.39 -3.93
CA LEU A 367 2.71 23.29 -3.16
C LEU A 367 3.91 23.89 -3.90
N VAL A 368 4.01 23.69 -5.21
CA VAL A 368 5.08 24.28 -6.04
C VAL A 368 4.95 25.79 -6.12
N ASN A 369 3.73 26.30 -6.24
CA ASN A 369 3.48 27.75 -6.38
C ASN A 369 3.24 28.46 -5.04
N MET A 370 3.25 27.73 -3.92
CA MET A 370 2.88 28.24 -2.60
C MET A 370 1.55 29.01 -2.63
N ALA A 371 0.48 28.32 -3.00
CA ALA A 371 -0.87 28.86 -2.93
C ALA A 371 -1.15 29.47 -1.54
N SER A 372 -2.05 30.45 -1.48
CA SER A 372 -2.27 31.27 -0.27
C SER A 372 -2.59 30.45 0.99
N HIS A 373 -3.28 29.32 0.84
CA HIS A 373 -3.59 28.40 1.93
C HIS A 373 -2.36 27.70 2.53
N PHE A 374 -1.22 27.64 1.82
CA PHE A 374 0.06 27.13 2.31
C PHE A 374 1.02 28.22 2.81
N SER A 375 0.57 29.47 2.97
CA SER A 375 1.45 30.59 3.36
C SER A 375 2.22 30.39 4.68
N ALA A 376 1.63 29.70 5.65
CA ALA A 376 2.24 29.35 6.93
C ALA A 376 3.11 28.06 6.87
N LEU A 377 3.05 27.31 5.77
CA LEU A 377 3.68 26.00 5.67
C LEU A 377 5.20 26.13 5.62
N GLU A 378 5.91 25.42 6.50
CA GLU A 378 7.38 25.44 6.57
C GLU A 378 8.01 24.10 6.18
N ARG A 379 7.28 23.00 6.40
CA ARG A 379 7.78 21.64 6.22
C ARG A 379 6.75 20.72 5.59
N ILE A 380 7.20 19.83 4.72
CA ILE A 380 6.43 18.70 4.20
C ILE A 380 7.11 17.40 4.63
N ILE A 381 6.33 16.48 5.16
CA ILE A 381 6.71 15.10 5.39
C ILE A 381 5.95 14.25 4.38
N TYR A 382 6.68 13.61 3.49
CA TYR A 382 6.14 12.79 2.41
C TYR A 382 6.49 11.31 2.69
N VAL A 383 5.47 10.47 2.83
CA VAL A 383 5.58 9.01 2.84
C VAL A 383 5.11 8.47 1.50
N SER A 384 5.87 7.59 0.86
CA SER A 384 5.52 7.10 -0.48
C SER A 384 5.71 5.60 -0.65
N CYS A 385 4.65 4.93 -1.10
CA CYS A 385 4.66 3.52 -1.51
C CYS A 385 5.02 3.27 -2.99
N GLY A 386 5.37 4.33 -3.74
CA GLY A 386 5.64 4.27 -5.17
C GLY A 386 6.77 5.21 -5.60
N PHE A 387 7.98 4.65 -5.76
CA PHE A 387 9.16 5.45 -6.06
C PHE A 387 9.06 6.28 -7.35
N ASP A 388 8.43 5.75 -8.40
CA ASP A 388 8.27 6.48 -9.68
C ASP A 388 7.45 7.77 -9.52
N ALA A 389 6.37 7.71 -8.75
CA ALA A 389 5.55 8.88 -8.47
C ALA A 389 6.27 9.84 -7.51
N PHE A 390 6.95 9.32 -6.50
CA PHE A 390 7.78 10.12 -5.61
C PHE A 390 8.90 10.86 -6.36
N GLU A 391 9.62 10.22 -7.27
CA GLU A 391 10.69 10.84 -8.06
C GLU A 391 10.16 12.00 -8.91
N ARG A 392 8.98 11.82 -9.54
CA ARG A 392 8.30 12.89 -10.27
C ARG A 392 7.95 14.06 -9.35
N ASP A 393 7.32 13.79 -8.22
CA ASP A 393 6.87 14.81 -7.28
C ASP A 393 8.08 15.52 -6.61
N LEU A 394 9.14 14.80 -6.28
CA LEU A 394 10.43 15.31 -5.82
C LEU A 394 11.01 16.32 -6.81
N GLY A 395 11.06 15.96 -8.11
CA GLY A 395 11.53 16.85 -9.16
C GLY A 395 10.68 18.12 -9.26
N ALA A 396 9.35 17.99 -9.20
CA ALA A 396 8.45 19.13 -9.20
C ALA A 396 8.66 20.05 -8.00
N LEU A 397 8.80 19.50 -6.79
CA LEU A 397 8.96 20.24 -5.54
C LEU A 397 10.32 20.92 -5.38
N THR A 398 11.39 20.39 -6.01
CA THR A 398 12.78 20.86 -5.76
C THR A 398 13.48 21.48 -6.96
N LEU A 399 13.08 21.15 -8.20
CA LEU A 399 13.78 21.59 -9.42
C LEU A 399 12.96 22.57 -10.28
N SER A 400 11.67 22.77 -9.99
CA SER A 400 10.85 23.73 -10.73
C SER A 400 11.31 25.17 -10.47
N GLN A 401 11.10 26.08 -11.41
CA GLN A 401 11.52 27.48 -11.28
C GLN A 401 10.93 28.18 -10.05
N ASN A 402 9.70 27.82 -9.67
CA ASN A 402 9.00 28.40 -8.51
C ASN A 402 9.16 27.54 -7.25
N ALA A 403 9.81 26.38 -7.33
CA ALA A 403 9.81 25.40 -6.24
C ALA A 403 10.56 25.96 -5.01
N PRO A 404 9.89 26.12 -3.87
CA PRO A 404 10.49 26.70 -2.67
C PRO A 404 11.08 25.64 -1.73
N TRP A 405 11.05 24.36 -2.10
CA TRP A 405 11.35 23.25 -1.19
C TRP A 405 12.76 22.73 -1.39
N CYS A 406 13.45 22.51 -0.26
CA CYS A 406 14.71 21.78 -0.23
C CYS A 406 14.48 20.41 0.40
N LEU A 407 15.00 19.34 -0.22
CA LEU A 407 14.99 18.01 0.39
C LEU A 407 16.01 18.01 1.55
N GLU A 408 15.51 18.00 2.79
CA GLU A 408 16.32 17.98 4.00
C GLU A 408 16.79 16.56 4.35
N HIS A 409 15.93 15.56 4.18
CA HIS A 409 16.21 14.18 4.53
C HIS A 409 15.44 13.23 3.63
N ALA A 410 16.02 12.07 3.33
CA ALA A 410 15.28 10.94 2.80
C ALA A 410 15.85 9.61 3.33
N GLU A 411 14.96 8.66 3.58
CA GLU A 411 15.31 7.27 3.90
C GLU A 411 14.26 6.33 3.30
N ALA A 412 14.63 5.06 3.10
CA ALA A 412 13.74 4.05 2.57
C ALA A 412 13.52 2.93 3.60
N HIS A 413 12.33 2.34 3.60
CA HIS A 413 11.90 1.27 4.49
C HIS A 413 11.39 0.08 3.68
N VAL A 414 11.85 -1.12 4.02
CA VAL A 414 11.39 -2.37 3.41
C VAL A 414 10.19 -2.89 4.20
N PHE A 415 8.98 -2.46 3.83
CA PHE A 415 7.74 -2.98 4.45
C PHE A 415 7.40 -4.40 4.01
N PHE A 416 7.87 -4.78 2.82
CA PHE A 416 7.50 -6.04 2.18
C PHE A 416 8.78 -6.82 1.85
N PRO A 417 9.45 -7.41 2.87
CA PRO A 417 10.62 -8.25 2.68
C PRO A 417 10.44 -9.24 1.53
N GLY A 418 11.44 -9.30 0.65
CA GLY A 418 11.45 -10.17 -0.53
C GLY A 418 10.72 -9.62 -1.75
N SER A 419 10.02 -8.50 -1.67
CA SER A 419 9.43 -7.84 -2.84
C SER A 419 10.37 -6.79 -3.45
N ASN A 420 10.00 -6.24 -4.60
CA ASN A 420 10.73 -5.12 -5.21
C ASN A 420 10.30 -3.73 -4.66
N HIS A 421 9.51 -3.69 -3.59
CA HIS A 421 8.95 -2.45 -3.07
C HIS A 421 9.79 -1.88 -1.93
N VAL A 422 9.90 -0.56 -1.90
CA VAL A 422 10.40 0.23 -0.76
C VAL A 422 9.43 1.37 -0.51
N GLU A 423 9.26 1.71 0.75
CA GLU A 423 8.53 2.89 1.19
C GLU A 423 9.54 4.02 1.42
N THR A 424 9.34 5.19 0.82
CA THR A 424 10.25 6.33 0.98
C THR A 424 9.67 7.31 1.98
N LEU A 425 10.46 7.69 2.99
CA LEU A 425 10.20 8.83 3.86
C LEU A 425 11.09 9.98 3.39
N ALA A 426 10.50 11.11 3.01
CA ALA A 426 11.21 12.31 2.60
C ALA A 426 10.73 13.54 3.39
N ILE A 427 11.66 14.38 3.79
CA ILE A 427 11.40 15.59 4.56
C ILE A 427 11.86 16.77 3.72
N PHE A 428 10.92 17.66 3.42
CA PHE A 428 11.19 18.90 2.70
C PHE A 428 11.09 20.08 3.66
N ASP A 429 12.06 20.97 3.62
CA ASP A 429 12.09 22.18 4.45
C ASP A 429 12.24 23.41 3.58
N ARG A 430 11.27 24.32 3.68
CA ARG A 430 11.26 25.58 2.92
C ARG A 430 12.28 26.58 3.45
N ARG A 431 12.61 26.52 4.73
CA ARG A 431 13.52 27.49 5.40
C ARG A 431 14.98 27.27 5.01
N LYS A 432 15.31 26.06 4.51
CA LYS A 432 16.62 25.73 3.96
C LYS A 432 16.80 26.19 2.50
N PHE A 433 15.76 26.72 1.87
CA PHE A 433 15.86 27.26 0.52
C PHE A 433 16.73 28.52 0.51
N GLN A 434 17.84 28.48 -0.21
CA GLN A 434 18.66 29.66 -0.52
C GLN A 434 18.43 30.04 -1.99
N PRO A 435 17.88 31.22 -2.30
CA PRO A 435 17.83 31.71 -3.67
C PRO A 435 19.26 31.86 -4.20
N SER A 436 19.66 30.98 -5.12
CA SER A 436 20.93 31.08 -5.82
C SER A 436 20.92 32.34 -6.69
N THR A 437 21.80 33.30 -6.42
CA THR A 437 22.04 34.49 -7.25
C THR A 437 22.80 34.16 -8.55
N LYS A 438 22.97 32.88 -8.91
CA LYS A 438 23.88 32.43 -9.97
C LYS A 438 23.25 31.68 -11.15
N ASP A 439 21.91 31.58 -11.23
CA ASP A 439 21.26 30.72 -12.24
C ASP A 439 21.00 31.32 -13.64
N HIS A 440 21.44 32.54 -13.94
CA HIS A 440 21.33 33.06 -15.31
C HIS A 440 22.36 32.48 -16.31
N ARG A 441 23.26 31.55 -15.93
CA ARG A 441 24.29 31.03 -16.86
C ARG A 441 24.34 29.52 -17.08
N ARG A 442 23.49 28.70 -16.45
CA ARG A 442 23.54 27.23 -16.65
C ARG A 442 22.58 26.68 -17.71
N VAL A 443 21.53 27.42 -18.08
CA VAL A 443 20.49 26.94 -19.02
C VAL A 443 20.96 26.86 -20.48
N SER A 444 22.12 27.44 -20.85
CA SER A 444 22.61 27.42 -22.25
C SER A 444 23.46 26.21 -22.63
N SER A 445 23.80 25.30 -21.69
CA SER A 445 24.78 24.22 -21.97
C SER A 445 24.21 22.80 -22.13
N ILE A 446 22.91 22.60 -21.91
CA ILE A 446 22.27 21.27 -21.99
C ILE A 446 21.49 21.06 -23.32
N SER A 447 21.26 22.12 -24.11
CA SER A 447 20.46 22.06 -25.34
C SER A 447 21.20 21.55 -26.60
N SER A 448 22.45 21.07 -26.53
CA SER A 448 23.24 20.76 -27.75
C SER A 448 23.81 19.35 -27.89
N LYS A 449 23.31 18.34 -27.16
CA LYS A 449 23.70 16.94 -27.40
C LYS A 449 22.51 16.00 -27.53
N GLN A 450 21.99 15.90 -28.76
CA GLN A 450 21.22 14.73 -29.20
C GLN A 450 22.17 13.53 -29.40
N PRO A 451 21.81 12.30 -28.97
CA PRO A 451 22.58 11.11 -29.32
C PRO A 451 22.31 10.72 -30.78
N GLN A 452 23.38 10.62 -31.58
CA GLN A 452 23.33 10.01 -32.91
C GLN A 452 23.13 8.49 -32.80
N ALA A 453 22.27 7.95 -33.65
CA ALA A 453 22.08 6.51 -33.81
C ALA A 453 23.35 5.84 -34.36
N PRO A 454 23.71 4.62 -33.92
CA PRO A 454 24.91 3.94 -34.41
C PRO A 454 24.71 3.45 -35.85
N SER A 455 25.65 3.84 -36.69
CA SER A 455 25.78 3.42 -38.08
C SER A 455 26.28 1.98 -38.20
N SER A 456 25.75 1.31 -39.23
CA SER A 456 26.09 -0.02 -39.70
C SER A 456 27.59 -0.19 -40.02
N VAL A 457 28.22 -1.22 -39.46
CA VAL A 457 29.50 -1.74 -39.94
C VAL A 457 29.25 -2.91 -40.89
N LYS A 458 29.67 -2.75 -42.16
CA LYS A 458 29.77 -3.84 -43.14
C LYS A 458 31.18 -4.45 -43.09
N GLY A 459 31.21 -5.78 -43.00
CA GLY A 459 31.97 -6.63 -43.91
C GLY A 459 33.33 -7.14 -43.46
N LEU A 460 33.43 -8.46 -43.28
CA LEU A 460 34.40 -9.31 -43.98
C LEU A 460 33.93 -10.78 -43.98
N HIS A 461 34.24 -11.45 -45.08
CA HIS A 461 33.68 -12.68 -45.63
C HIS A 461 34.09 -13.99 -44.94
N SER A 462 33.22 -15.02 -45.00
CA SER A 462 33.40 -16.18 -45.91
C SER A 462 32.32 -17.25 -45.71
N ASP A 463 31.63 -17.54 -46.82
CA ASP A 463 31.25 -18.86 -47.33
C ASP A 463 30.63 -19.92 -46.40
N ASP A 464 29.34 -20.23 -46.64
CA ASP A 464 29.06 -21.45 -47.39
C ASP A 464 27.60 -21.55 -47.89
N SER A 465 27.45 -22.37 -48.92
CA SER A 465 26.36 -22.42 -49.89
C SER A 465 25.19 -23.35 -49.53
N LYS A 466 23.96 -22.98 -49.99
CA LYS A 466 22.98 -23.80 -50.76
C LYS A 466 21.49 -23.59 -50.41
N THR A 467 20.79 -23.01 -51.40
CA THR A 467 19.46 -23.38 -51.95
C THR A 467 18.28 -23.69 -51.02
N ASN A 468 17.17 -22.93 -51.11
CA ASN A 468 16.02 -23.33 -51.94
C ASN A 468 14.90 -22.26 -52.06
N GLN A 469 14.10 -22.42 -53.10
CA GLN A 469 13.25 -21.43 -53.76
C GLN A 469 11.86 -21.20 -53.10
N ARG A 470 11.31 -19.99 -53.29
CA ARG A 470 9.86 -19.66 -53.14
C ARG A 470 9.07 -20.14 -54.38
N PRO A 471 7.73 -20.10 -54.38
CA PRO A 471 7.08 -18.87 -54.88
C PRO A 471 5.77 -18.45 -54.18
N ARG A 472 5.55 -17.13 -54.24
CA ARG A 472 4.32 -16.38 -53.94
C ARG A 472 3.22 -16.62 -54.99
N ARG A 473 1.94 -16.58 -54.59
CA ARG A 473 0.77 -16.21 -55.45
C ARG A 473 -0.07 -15.18 -54.70
N ARG A 474 -0.02 -13.89 -55.08
CA ARG A 474 -0.88 -13.13 -56.02
C ARG A 474 -2.37 -13.04 -55.60
N ARG A 475 -2.73 -11.82 -55.16
CA ARG A 475 -4.09 -11.25 -55.08
C ARG A 475 -4.76 -11.22 -56.47
N ARG A 476 -6.07 -11.49 -56.51
CA ARG A 476 -7.01 -10.92 -57.50
C ARG A 476 -8.36 -10.67 -56.83
N SER A 477 -8.84 -9.44 -56.98
CA SER A 477 -10.19 -8.99 -56.68
C SER A 477 -11.12 -9.26 -57.85
N THR A 478 -12.37 -9.64 -57.60
CA THR A 478 -13.52 -9.28 -58.45
C THR A 478 -14.84 -9.38 -57.67
N ASN A 479 -15.53 -8.24 -57.67
CA ASN A 479 -16.94 -7.91 -57.51
C ASN A 479 -18.05 -8.98 -57.43
N ASN A 480 -19.12 -8.50 -56.75
CA ASN A 480 -20.56 -8.70 -56.99
C ASN A 480 -21.26 -9.95 -56.43
N LYS A 481 -22.11 -9.76 -55.40
CA LYS A 481 -23.57 -9.63 -55.59
C LYS A 481 -24.32 -9.35 -54.27
N LYS A 482 -25.25 -8.41 -54.38
CA LYS A 482 -26.37 -8.11 -53.46
C LYS A 482 -27.19 -9.38 -53.15
N ARG A 483 -27.67 -9.51 -51.92
CA ARG A 483 -29.08 -9.84 -51.62
C ARG A 483 -29.45 -9.41 -50.19
N LYS A 484 -30.43 -8.51 -50.12
CA LYS A 484 -31.31 -8.25 -48.97
C LYS A 484 -32.00 -9.56 -48.56
N ILE A 485 -32.31 -9.73 -47.28
CA ILE A 485 -33.68 -9.92 -46.74
C ILE A 485 -33.63 -9.63 -45.24
N THR A 486 -34.60 -8.83 -44.81
CA THR A 486 -34.98 -8.41 -43.47
C THR A 486 -35.77 -9.50 -42.73
N SER A 487 -35.51 -9.63 -41.43
CA SER A 487 -36.51 -9.70 -40.35
C SER A 487 -35.79 -9.51 -39.02
#